data_AF-A0A9E5JIG6-F1
#
_entry.id   AF-A0A9E5JIG6-F1
#
_cell.length_a   1.000
_cell.length_b   1.000
_cell.length_c   1.000
_cell.angle_alpha   90.00
_cell.angle_beta   90.00
_cell.angle_gamma   90.00
#
_symmetry.space_group_name_H-M   'P 1'
#
loop_
_entity.id
_entity.type
_entity.pdbx_description
1 polymer ?
#
loop_
_entity_poly.entity_id
_entity_poly.type
_entity_poly.pdbx_seq_one_letter_code
_entity_poly.pdbx_strand_id
1 'polypeptide(L)'
;FTDVSEAPADLVSHFRYPEDLFRVQTNVYGRYQFDDATLFFNRDAAWSVAQAPPTEPEAIGGVVGASGIPGVDSIDVNDASVLRFEPYYTMFHGGDGLGAPTFSMLRPFVPFSADNARKELRALMVVSSDPKSYGKIEVFELGDPLPEGPATVAAEFGSDPVIAQQITLLDQRGSRVIFGDLQIVPVQRGLMYVRPLFVRPDDPTAKQIFVRKFLVSYNNR
;
A
#
# COMPACT_ATOMS: atom_id res chain seq x y z
N PHE A 1 -5.24 23.22 -22.44
CA PHE A 1 -5.05 23.19 -20.99
C PHE A 1 -4.56 24.56 -20.56
N THR A 2 -5.10 25.10 -19.47
CA THR A 2 -4.67 26.37 -18.88
C THR A 2 -3.39 26.12 -18.09
N ASP A 3 -2.44 27.07 -18.09
CA ASP A 3 -1.22 26.93 -17.31
C ASP A 3 -1.54 26.94 -15.81
N VAL A 4 -0.80 26.15 -15.03
CA VAL A 4 -0.97 26.08 -13.57
C VAL A 4 -0.76 27.44 -12.89
N SER A 5 0.08 28.28 -13.49
CA SER A 5 0.36 29.65 -13.04
C SER A 5 -0.84 30.58 -13.15
N GLU A 6 -1.85 30.24 -13.95
CA GLU A 6 -3.09 31.00 -14.08
C GLU A 6 -4.18 30.52 -13.10
N ALA A 7 -3.94 29.43 -12.36
CA ALA A 7 -4.90 28.93 -11.38
C ALA A 7 -4.89 29.79 -10.09
N PRO A 8 -6.06 30.04 -9.48
CA PRO A 8 -6.15 30.68 -8.17
C PRO A 8 -5.27 29.98 -7.11
N ALA A 9 -4.59 30.76 -6.27
CA ALA A 9 -3.67 30.24 -5.26
C ALA A 9 -4.34 29.22 -4.31
N ASP A 10 -5.62 29.46 -3.96
CA ASP A 10 -6.40 28.54 -3.12
C ASP A 10 -6.56 27.17 -3.80
N LEU A 11 -6.82 27.13 -5.10
CA LEU A 11 -6.94 25.86 -5.82
C LEU A 11 -5.60 25.13 -5.89
N VAL A 12 -4.52 25.85 -6.18
CA VAL A 12 -3.16 25.27 -6.24
C VAL A 12 -2.78 24.64 -4.90
N SER A 13 -3.19 25.24 -3.77
CA SER A 13 -2.93 24.69 -2.42
C SER A 13 -3.62 23.35 -2.15
N HIS A 14 -4.65 23.01 -2.94
CA HIS A 14 -5.43 21.77 -2.81
C HIS A 14 -5.18 20.79 -3.96
N PHE A 15 -4.24 21.08 -4.86
CA PHE A 15 -3.90 20.15 -5.93
C PHE A 15 -3.32 18.86 -5.35
N ARG A 16 -3.83 17.74 -5.84
CA ARG A 16 -3.39 16.41 -5.46
C ARG A 16 -2.75 15.75 -6.65
N TYR A 17 -1.61 15.10 -6.40
CA TYR A 17 -0.93 14.35 -7.43
C TYR A 17 -1.82 13.19 -7.92
N PRO A 18 -2.11 13.07 -9.23
CA PRO A 18 -3.07 12.08 -9.70
C PRO A 18 -2.65 10.64 -9.40
N GLU A 19 -3.56 9.89 -8.81
CA GLU A 19 -3.31 8.51 -8.38
C GLU A 19 -2.98 7.58 -9.55
N ASP A 20 -3.77 7.64 -10.63
CA ASP A 20 -3.55 6.80 -11.81
C ASP A 20 -2.20 7.08 -12.49
N LEU A 21 -1.78 8.36 -12.50
CA LEU A 21 -0.46 8.73 -13.02
C LEU A 21 0.65 8.10 -12.15
N PHE A 22 0.50 8.17 -10.83
CA PHE A 22 1.45 7.58 -9.91
C PHE A 22 1.50 6.05 -10.01
N ARG A 23 0.36 5.40 -10.23
CA ARG A 23 0.27 3.95 -10.47
C ARG A 23 1.04 3.54 -11.71
N VAL A 24 0.87 4.26 -12.82
CA VAL A 24 1.63 4.00 -14.05
C VAL A 24 3.13 4.24 -13.84
N GLN A 25 3.51 5.36 -13.20
CA GLN A 25 4.91 5.69 -12.95
C GLN A 25 5.61 4.65 -12.07
N THR A 26 4.96 4.21 -11.00
CA THR A 26 5.50 3.18 -10.09
C THR A 26 5.65 1.84 -10.80
N ASN A 27 4.68 1.42 -11.61
CA ASN A 27 4.78 0.18 -12.37
C ASN A 27 5.92 0.22 -13.40
N VAL A 28 6.09 1.33 -14.12
CA VAL A 28 7.19 1.54 -15.07
C VAL A 28 8.52 1.54 -14.32
N TYR A 29 8.64 2.30 -13.23
CA TYR A 29 9.87 2.41 -12.47
C TYR A 29 10.35 1.06 -11.93
N GLY A 30 9.46 0.25 -11.35
CA GLY A 30 9.83 -1.07 -10.82
C GLY A 30 10.49 -1.98 -11.86
N ARG A 31 10.12 -1.84 -13.15
CA ARG A 31 10.66 -2.63 -14.25
C ARG A 31 11.95 -2.05 -14.85
N TYR A 32 12.09 -0.73 -14.89
CA TYR A 32 13.11 -0.04 -15.71
C TYR A 32 14.11 0.79 -14.92
N GLN A 33 14.12 0.73 -13.59
CA GLN A 33 15.03 1.56 -12.77
C GLN A 33 16.54 1.25 -12.92
N PHE A 34 16.92 0.19 -13.65
CA PHE A 34 18.31 -0.19 -13.90
C PHE A 34 18.82 0.33 -15.24
N ASP A 35 20.09 0.76 -15.26
CA ASP A 35 20.80 1.16 -16.48
C ASP A 35 21.51 -0.02 -17.18
N ASP A 36 21.58 -1.19 -16.54
CA ASP A 36 22.27 -2.38 -17.07
C ASP A 36 21.30 -3.28 -17.87
N ALA A 37 21.61 -3.49 -19.15
CA ALA A 37 20.81 -4.30 -20.07
C ALA A 37 20.74 -5.80 -19.67
N THR A 38 21.77 -6.33 -19.02
CA THR A 38 21.80 -7.71 -18.53
C THR A 38 20.85 -7.89 -17.35
N LEU A 39 20.86 -6.96 -16.40
CA LEU A 39 19.92 -6.95 -15.27
C LEU A 39 18.48 -6.80 -15.75
N PHE A 40 18.27 -5.97 -16.78
CA PHE A 40 16.95 -5.84 -17.42
C PHE A 40 16.49 -7.15 -18.05
N PHE A 41 17.34 -7.83 -18.83
CA PHE A 41 16.97 -9.08 -19.52
C PHE A 41 16.68 -10.21 -18.52
N ASN A 42 17.50 -10.35 -17.48
CA ASN A 42 17.33 -11.40 -16.48
C ASN A 42 16.18 -11.12 -15.52
N ARG A 43 15.72 -9.86 -15.39
CA ARG A 43 14.70 -9.40 -14.42
C ARG A 43 15.03 -9.71 -12.94
N ASP A 44 16.21 -10.23 -12.64
CA ASP A 44 16.62 -10.65 -11.29
C ASP A 44 16.68 -9.48 -10.30
N ALA A 45 17.00 -8.29 -10.79
CA ALA A 45 17.08 -7.08 -9.98
C ALA A 45 15.75 -6.32 -9.92
N ALA A 46 14.80 -6.59 -10.82
CA ALA A 46 13.55 -5.85 -10.99
C ALA A 46 12.72 -5.84 -9.71
N TRP A 47 11.86 -4.83 -9.58
CA TRP A 47 10.92 -4.71 -8.48
C TRP A 47 9.48 -4.80 -8.97
N SER A 48 8.60 -5.19 -8.08
CA SER A 48 7.16 -5.17 -8.26
C SER A 48 6.53 -4.35 -7.17
N VAL A 49 5.41 -3.70 -7.47
CA VAL A 49 4.58 -3.14 -6.42
C VAL A 49 4.18 -4.26 -5.45
N ALA A 50 4.20 -3.97 -4.15
CA ALA A 50 3.84 -4.95 -3.14
C ALA A 50 2.44 -5.52 -3.37
N GLN A 51 2.19 -6.75 -2.93
CA GLN A 51 0.86 -7.34 -2.99
C GLN A 51 -0.08 -6.60 -2.02
N ALA A 52 -1.34 -6.45 -2.43
CA ALA A 52 -2.37 -5.86 -1.60
C ALA A 52 -2.73 -6.80 -0.44
N PRO A 53 -2.89 -6.29 0.78
CA PRO A 53 -3.51 -7.02 1.87
C PRO A 53 -4.95 -7.47 1.56
N PRO A 54 -5.40 -8.63 2.08
CA PRO A 54 -6.77 -9.10 1.89
C PRO A 54 -7.75 -8.22 2.67
N THR A 55 -8.84 -7.75 2.05
CA THR A 55 -9.82 -6.82 2.65
C THR A 55 -10.77 -7.46 3.65
N GLU A 56 -10.82 -8.79 3.71
CA GLU A 56 -11.64 -9.54 4.67
C GLU A 56 -10.76 -10.52 5.44
N PRO A 57 -11.11 -10.86 6.69
CA PRO A 57 -10.50 -11.99 7.38
C PRO A 57 -10.64 -13.26 6.54
N GLU A 58 -9.58 -14.07 6.46
CA GLU A 58 -9.70 -15.39 5.85
C GLU A 58 -10.75 -16.19 6.63
N ALA A 59 -11.85 -16.54 5.98
CA ALA A 59 -12.78 -17.50 6.54
C ALA A 59 -12.04 -18.82 6.80
N ILE A 60 -12.46 -19.60 7.80
CA ILE A 60 -11.91 -20.93 8.15
C ILE A 60 -12.18 -21.98 7.02
N GLY A 61 -12.45 -21.53 5.79
CA GLY A 61 -12.56 -22.35 4.61
C GLY A 61 -12.63 -21.49 3.36
N GLY A 62 -11.60 -21.58 2.52
CA GLY A 62 -11.69 -21.22 1.11
C GLY A 62 -11.01 -19.91 0.73
N VAL A 63 -9.99 -20.06 -0.10
CA VAL A 63 -9.28 -19.05 -0.89
C VAL A 63 -10.25 -17.99 -1.44
N VAL A 64 -10.20 -16.77 -0.90
CA VAL A 64 -10.74 -15.59 -1.60
C VAL A 64 -9.69 -15.14 -2.61
N GLY A 65 -9.68 -15.82 -3.75
CA GLY A 65 -9.06 -15.29 -4.96
C GLY A 65 -9.80 -14.02 -5.34
N ALA A 66 -9.08 -12.89 -5.34
CA ALA A 66 -9.61 -11.62 -5.77
C ALA A 66 -10.10 -11.71 -7.22
N SER A 67 -11.37 -12.01 -7.41
CA SER A 67 -12.05 -11.95 -8.70
C SER A 67 -12.49 -10.50 -8.92
N GLY A 68 -11.53 -9.65 -9.28
CA GLY A 68 -11.73 -8.29 -9.76
C GLY A 68 -11.22 -8.15 -11.20
N ILE A 69 -11.75 -7.17 -11.93
CA ILE A 69 -11.27 -6.74 -13.25
C ILE A 69 -9.73 -6.61 -13.20
N PRO A 70 -8.95 -7.08 -14.19
CA PRO A 70 -7.49 -6.93 -14.17
C PRO A 70 -7.16 -5.46 -13.95
N GLY A 71 -6.58 -5.16 -12.80
CA GLY A 71 -6.34 -3.79 -12.37
C GLY A 71 -5.41 -3.09 -13.36
N VAL A 72 -5.52 -1.76 -13.45
CA VAL A 72 -4.58 -0.84 -14.13
C VAL A 72 -3.14 -0.95 -13.56
N ASP A 73 -2.93 -1.84 -12.59
CA ASP A 73 -1.71 -2.07 -11.84
C ASP A 73 -0.79 -3.17 -12.38
N SER A 74 -1.22 -3.98 -13.34
CA SER A 74 -0.38 -5.04 -13.89
C SER A 74 0.15 -4.67 -15.28
N ILE A 75 1.47 -4.63 -15.43
CA ILE A 75 2.11 -4.60 -16.76
C ILE A 75 2.20 -6.01 -17.35
N ASP A 76 2.28 -7.05 -16.51
CA ASP A 76 2.41 -8.46 -16.92
C ASP A 76 1.16 -9.29 -16.61
N VAL A 77 0.85 -10.26 -17.48
CA VAL A 77 -0.33 -11.14 -17.34
C VAL A 77 -0.29 -11.99 -16.06
N ASN A 78 0.91 -12.41 -15.62
CA ASN A 78 1.07 -13.17 -14.38
C ASN A 78 0.79 -12.30 -13.13
N ASP A 79 1.10 -11.01 -13.20
CA ASP A 79 0.82 -10.05 -12.13
C ASP A 79 -0.66 -9.69 -12.03
N ALA A 80 -1.42 -9.85 -13.12
CA ALA A 80 -2.86 -9.60 -13.14
C ALA A 80 -3.65 -10.55 -12.21
N SER A 81 -3.05 -11.67 -11.78
CA SER A 81 -3.67 -12.61 -10.85
C SER A 81 -3.56 -12.21 -9.37
N VAL A 82 -2.74 -11.20 -9.06
CA VAL A 82 -2.48 -10.74 -7.69
C VAL A 82 -2.83 -9.26 -7.57
N LEU A 83 -3.72 -8.92 -6.65
CA LEU A 83 -4.01 -7.51 -6.35
C LEU A 83 -2.73 -6.83 -5.85
N ARG A 84 -2.45 -5.64 -6.38
CA ARG A 84 -1.29 -4.82 -6.03
C ARG A 84 -1.70 -3.72 -5.08
N PHE A 85 -0.76 -3.31 -4.24
CA PHE A 85 -0.97 -2.28 -3.24
C PHE A 85 -1.38 -0.96 -3.90
N GLU A 86 -2.51 -0.40 -3.45
CA GLU A 86 -3.02 0.89 -3.93
C GLU A 86 -2.29 2.03 -3.22
N PRO A 87 -1.87 3.07 -3.96
CA PRO A 87 -1.20 4.20 -3.34
C PRO A 87 -2.21 5.03 -2.52
N TYR A 88 -1.74 5.59 -1.40
CA TYR A 88 -2.58 6.43 -0.54
C TYR A 88 -1.83 7.70 -0.15
N TYR A 89 -2.60 8.74 0.16
CA TYR A 89 -2.07 10.01 0.64
C TYR A 89 -1.78 9.96 2.14
N THR A 90 -0.64 10.52 2.53
CA THR A 90 -0.21 10.64 3.92
C THR A 90 0.58 11.92 4.14
N MET A 91 0.70 12.33 5.41
CA MET A 91 1.69 13.32 5.81
C MET A 91 3.03 12.62 5.94
N PHE A 92 3.86 12.74 4.91
CA PHE A 92 5.17 12.10 4.85
C PHE A 92 6.24 13.01 5.47
N HIS A 93 7.07 12.45 6.32
CA HIS A 93 8.28 13.12 6.81
C HIS A 93 9.45 12.58 5.98
N GLY A 94 10.24 13.47 5.40
CA GLY A 94 11.41 13.12 4.58
C GLY A 94 12.39 12.19 5.30
N GLY A 95 13.38 11.65 4.58
CA GLY A 95 14.27 10.57 5.07
C GLY A 95 15.07 10.85 6.36
N ASP A 96 15.14 12.09 6.84
CA ASP A 96 15.74 12.43 8.14
C ASP A 96 14.73 12.42 9.31
N GLY A 97 13.43 12.35 9.04
CA GLY A 97 12.34 12.41 10.02
C GLY A 97 12.25 13.73 10.78
N LEU A 98 13.02 14.75 10.39
CA LEU A 98 13.18 16.03 11.07
C LEU A 98 12.67 17.20 10.24
N GLY A 99 12.45 17.00 8.93
CA GLY A 99 11.83 17.97 8.04
C GLY A 99 10.34 18.21 8.33
N ALA A 100 9.82 19.33 7.81
CA ALA A 100 8.39 19.60 7.82
C ALA A 100 7.64 18.49 7.06
N PRO A 101 6.49 18.02 7.57
CA PRO A 101 5.72 17.00 6.88
C PRO A 101 5.18 17.55 5.57
N THR A 102 5.31 16.77 4.50
CA THR A 102 4.76 17.07 3.18
C THR A 102 3.56 16.19 2.90
N PHE A 103 2.50 16.75 2.32
CA PHE A 103 1.39 15.93 1.86
C PHE A 103 1.82 15.16 0.61
N SER A 104 1.91 13.84 0.73
CA SER A 104 2.53 13.00 -0.30
C SER A 104 1.75 11.70 -0.47
N MET A 105 1.83 11.15 -1.68
CA MET A 105 1.31 9.82 -1.99
C MET A 105 2.46 8.81 -1.95
N LEU A 106 2.21 7.64 -1.39
CA LEU A 106 3.23 6.60 -1.21
C LEU A 106 2.81 5.28 -1.85
N ARG A 107 3.78 4.54 -2.40
CA ARG A 107 3.59 3.16 -2.87
C ARG A 107 4.80 2.26 -2.57
N PRO A 108 4.59 1.08 -1.97
CA PRO A 108 5.65 0.13 -1.63
C PRO A 108 6.06 -0.80 -2.78
N PHE A 109 7.34 -1.17 -2.80
CA PHE A 109 7.93 -2.15 -3.71
C PHE A 109 8.48 -3.36 -2.95
N VAL A 110 8.38 -4.53 -3.58
CA VAL A 110 9.03 -5.77 -3.22
C VAL A 110 9.94 -6.21 -4.37
N PRO A 111 10.98 -7.03 -4.14
CA PRO A 111 11.76 -7.57 -5.23
C PRO A 111 10.87 -8.43 -6.15
N PHE A 112 11.11 -8.38 -7.46
CA PHE A 112 10.35 -9.16 -8.44
C PHE A 112 10.56 -10.66 -8.19
N SER A 113 9.47 -11.41 -8.33
CA SER A 113 9.46 -12.87 -8.35
C SER A 113 8.29 -13.34 -9.21
N ALA A 114 8.53 -14.24 -10.15
CA ALA A 114 7.51 -14.70 -11.11
C ALA A 114 6.29 -15.35 -10.45
N ASP A 115 6.48 -15.94 -9.27
CA ASP A 115 5.47 -16.61 -8.45
C ASP A 115 4.94 -15.72 -7.31
N ASN A 116 5.36 -14.45 -7.23
CA ASN A 116 5.03 -13.54 -6.14
C ASN A 116 5.41 -14.06 -4.73
N ALA A 117 6.40 -14.94 -4.63
CA ALA A 117 6.88 -15.46 -3.35
C ALA A 117 7.63 -14.42 -2.51
N ARG A 118 8.24 -13.40 -3.14
CA ARG A 118 8.96 -12.33 -2.42
C ARG A 118 7.97 -11.29 -1.91
N LYS A 119 7.94 -11.13 -0.59
CA LYS A 119 7.01 -10.23 0.13
C LYS A 119 7.73 -9.31 1.10
N GLU A 120 9.04 -9.18 0.97
CA GLU A 120 9.87 -8.29 1.79
C GLU A 120 9.87 -6.90 1.17
N LEU A 121 9.76 -5.86 1.99
CA LEU A 121 9.69 -4.48 1.53
C LEU A 121 11.10 -4.00 1.13
N ARG A 122 11.26 -3.71 -0.17
CA ARG A 122 12.52 -3.25 -0.75
C ARG A 122 12.64 -1.74 -0.83
N ALA A 123 11.55 -1.06 -1.18
CA ALA A 123 11.56 0.38 -1.35
C ALA A 123 10.17 0.99 -1.12
N LEU A 124 10.15 2.28 -0.84
CA LEU A 124 8.96 3.13 -0.85
C LEU A 124 9.18 4.24 -1.87
N MET A 125 8.30 4.35 -2.87
CA MET A 125 8.26 5.53 -3.72
C MET A 125 7.23 6.50 -3.18
N VAL A 126 7.59 7.77 -3.14
CA VAL A 126 6.80 8.86 -2.59
C VAL A 126 6.76 9.99 -3.59
N VAL A 127 5.58 10.55 -3.84
CA VAL A 127 5.40 11.74 -4.67
C VAL A 127 4.71 12.84 -3.89
N SER A 128 5.30 14.03 -3.90
CA SER A 128 4.75 15.16 -3.16
C SER A 128 3.58 15.81 -3.91
N SER A 129 2.53 16.14 -3.15
CA SER A 129 1.40 16.96 -3.59
C SER A 129 1.45 18.38 -3.02
N ASP A 130 2.49 18.72 -2.25
CA ASP A 130 2.66 20.08 -1.73
C ASP A 130 3.03 21.06 -2.86
N PRO A 131 2.49 22.29 -2.88
CA PRO A 131 2.73 23.23 -3.98
C PRO A 131 4.22 23.52 -4.28
N LYS A 132 5.10 23.49 -3.27
CA LYS A 132 6.53 23.77 -3.43
C LYS A 132 7.32 22.62 -4.05
N SER A 133 6.85 21.40 -3.88
CA SER A 133 7.52 20.16 -4.31
C SER A 133 6.61 19.29 -5.17
N TYR A 134 5.55 19.87 -5.72
CA TYR A 134 4.49 19.14 -6.42
C TYR A 134 5.07 18.27 -7.55
N GLY A 135 4.74 16.98 -7.52
CA GLY A 135 5.22 16.01 -8.50
C GLY A 135 6.68 15.58 -8.33
N LYS A 136 7.39 16.05 -7.30
CA LYS A 136 8.72 15.51 -6.97
C LYS A 136 8.57 14.08 -6.47
N ILE A 137 9.16 13.14 -7.18
CA ILE A 137 9.20 11.72 -6.83
C ILE A 137 10.53 11.43 -6.12
N GLU A 138 10.45 10.72 -5.00
CA GLU A 138 11.60 10.23 -4.23
C GLU A 138 11.42 8.74 -3.96
N VAL A 139 12.52 7.99 -4.02
CA VAL A 139 12.52 6.54 -3.77
C VAL A 139 13.42 6.28 -2.56
N PHE A 140 12.84 5.70 -1.53
CA PHE A 140 13.52 5.31 -0.31
C PHE A 140 13.76 3.82 -0.34
N GLU A 141 14.99 3.42 -0.62
CA GLU A 141 15.42 2.03 -0.56
C GLU A 141 15.68 1.60 0.88
N LEU A 142 15.21 0.41 1.22
CA LEU A 142 15.45 -0.20 2.52
C LEU A 142 16.69 -1.10 2.47
N GLY A 143 17.52 -0.96 3.50
CA GLY A 143 18.72 -1.77 3.67
C GLY A 143 18.43 -3.14 4.29
N ASP A 144 19.36 -4.08 4.11
CA ASP A 144 19.26 -5.42 4.66
C ASP A 144 19.47 -5.43 6.19
N PRO A 145 18.78 -6.32 6.95
CA PRO A 145 17.74 -7.23 6.46
C PRO A 145 16.45 -6.48 6.08
N LEU A 146 15.86 -6.86 4.95
CA LEU A 146 14.62 -6.24 4.47
C LEU A 146 13.47 -6.50 5.47
N PRO A 147 12.69 -5.47 5.84
CA PRO A 147 11.53 -5.67 6.70
C PRO A 147 10.40 -6.33 5.93
N GLU A 148 9.43 -6.86 6.67
CA GLU A 148 8.24 -7.48 6.10
C GLU A 148 7.41 -6.48 5.30
N GLY A 149 6.90 -6.91 4.14
CA GLY A 149 6.00 -6.12 3.33
C GLY A 149 4.54 -6.18 3.80
N PRO A 150 3.67 -5.33 3.23
CA PRO A 150 2.28 -5.17 3.66
C PRO A 150 1.46 -6.47 3.68
N ALA A 151 1.64 -7.33 2.68
CA ALA A 151 0.91 -8.60 2.60
C ALA A 151 1.31 -9.58 3.70
N THR A 152 2.59 -9.60 4.09
CA THR A 152 3.08 -10.44 5.19
C THR A 152 2.52 -9.94 6.51
N VAL A 153 2.69 -8.64 6.82
CA VAL A 153 2.17 -8.03 8.07
C VAL A 153 0.65 -8.19 8.19
N ALA A 154 -0.08 -8.10 7.07
CA ALA A 154 -1.52 -8.34 7.07
C ALA A 154 -1.89 -9.79 7.41
N ALA A 155 -1.11 -10.77 6.94
CA ALA A 155 -1.30 -12.17 7.31
C ALA A 155 -0.94 -12.43 8.79
N GLU A 156 0.08 -11.74 9.31
CA GLU A 156 0.41 -11.78 10.74
C GLU A 156 -0.75 -11.27 11.60
N PHE A 157 -1.37 -10.14 11.24
CA PHE A 157 -2.55 -9.65 11.95
C PHE A 157 -3.70 -10.67 12.01
N GLY A 158 -3.91 -11.44 10.95
CA GLY A 158 -4.95 -12.47 10.91
C GLY A 158 -4.62 -13.73 11.71
N SER A 159 -3.32 -14.06 11.85
CA SER A 159 -2.84 -15.25 12.56
C SER A 159 -2.52 -15.00 14.03
N ASP A 160 -2.42 -13.73 14.46
CA ASP A 160 -2.27 -13.37 15.87
C ASP A 160 -3.48 -13.86 16.70
N PRO A 161 -3.28 -14.68 17.75
CA PRO A 161 -4.38 -15.24 18.53
C PRO A 161 -5.25 -14.19 19.23
N VAL A 162 -4.67 -13.07 19.68
CA VAL A 162 -5.40 -11.99 20.36
C VAL A 162 -6.28 -11.25 19.37
N ILE A 163 -5.78 -10.98 18.16
CA ILE A 163 -6.55 -10.33 17.11
C ILE A 163 -7.64 -11.29 16.58
N ALA A 164 -7.30 -12.55 16.30
CA ALA A 164 -8.24 -13.55 15.80
C ALA A 164 -9.43 -13.79 16.75
N GLN A 165 -9.19 -13.81 18.07
CA GLN A 165 -10.26 -13.87 19.07
C GLN A 165 -11.18 -12.65 18.98
N GLN A 166 -10.62 -11.46 18.83
CA GLN A 166 -11.42 -10.23 18.69
C GLN A 166 -12.22 -10.21 17.38
N ILE A 167 -11.62 -10.64 16.26
CA ILE A 167 -12.33 -10.78 14.98
C ILE A 167 -13.50 -11.74 15.16
N THR A 168 -13.29 -12.92 15.77
CA THR A 168 -14.35 -13.92 15.99
C THR A 168 -15.51 -13.37 16.84
N LEU A 169 -15.23 -12.49 17.81
CA LEU A 169 -16.26 -11.84 18.62
C LEU A 169 -17.03 -10.76 17.85
N LEU A 170 -16.37 -10.09 16.91
CA LEU A 170 -16.95 -9.02 16.09
C LEU A 170 -17.63 -9.55 14.82
N ASP A 171 -17.22 -10.73 14.35
CA ASP A 171 -17.69 -11.42 13.15
C ASP A 171 -18.69 -12.53 13.53
N GLN A 172 -19.79 -12.13 14.14
CA GLN A 172 -20.86 -13.02 14.58
C GLN A 172 -22.13 -12.81 13.77
N ARG A 173 -23.10 -13.72 13.90
CA ARG A 173 -24.39 -13.62 13.20
C ARG A 173 -25.00 -12.21 13.33
N GLY A 174 -25.18 -11.53 12.19
CA GLY A 174 -25.69 -10.15 12.12
C GLY A 174 -24.61 -9.08 11.95
N SER A 175 -23.33 -9.45 11.98
CA SER A 175 -22.17 -8.55 11.89
C SER A 175 -21.07 -9.18 11.04
N ARG A 176 -20.39 -8.37 10.23
CA ARG A 176 -19.26 -8.78 9.40
C ARG A 176 -18.07 -7.89 9.63
N VAL A 177 -16.90 -8.49 9.85
CA VAL A 177 -15.63 -7.76 9.94
C VAL A 177 -15.07 -7.51 8.54
N ILE A 178 -14.62 -6.28 8.30
CA ILE A 178 -13.91 -5.87 7.08
C ILE A 178 -12.65 -5.15 7.51
N PHE A 179 -11.53 -5.45 6.87
CA PHE A 179 -10.32 -4.65 7.01
C PHE A 179 -10.29 -3.53 5.99
N GLY A 180 -9.87 -2.34 6.41
CA GLY A 180 -9.49 -1.32 5.45
C GLY A 180 -8.07 -1.50 4.94
N ASP A 181 -7.66 -0.51 4.17
CA ASP A 181 -6.34 -0.44 3.57
C ASP A 181 -5.28 -0.34 4.67
N LEU A 182 -4.23 -1.14 4.51
CA LEU A 182 -3.08 -1.08 5.38
C LEU A 182 -2.24 0.14 4.97
N GLN A 183 -1.88 0.96 5.95
CA GLN A 183 -1.05 2.13 5.76
C GLN A 183 0.33 1.89 6.37
N ILE A 184 1.37 2.31 5.66
CA ILE A 184 2.77 2.25 6.08
C ILE A 184 3.17 3.66 6.54
N VAL A 185 3.43 3.83 7.82
CA VAL A 185 3.84 5.09 8.40
C VAL A 185 5.32 4.99 8.76
N PRO A 186 6.21 5.68 8.02
CA PRO A 186 7.61 5.76 8.40
C PRO A 186 7.75 6.53 9.72
N VAL A 187 8.49 5.96 10.67
CA VAL A 187 8.71 6.55 12.00
C VAL A 187 10.19 6.47 12.36
N GLN A 188 10.90 7.60 12.34
CA GLN A 188 12.33 7.76 12.66
C GLN A 188 13.28 6.61 12.23
N ARG A 189 13.31 5.49 12.96
CA ARG A 189 14.20 4.34 12.73
C ARG A 189 13.49 3.07 12.25
N GLY A 190 12.21 3.12 11.90
CA GLY A 190 11.46 1.95 11.46
C GLY A 190 10.17 2.28 10.74
N LEU A 191 9.40 1.24 10.44
CA LEU A 191 8.10 1.34 9.79
C LEU A 191 7.01 0.85 10.75
N MET A 192 5.93 1.62 10.81
CA MET A 192 4.71 1.26 11.51
C MET A 192 3.64 0.91 10.49
N TYR A 193 3.03 -0.24 10.63
CA TYR A 193 1.92 -0.68 9.80
C TYR A 193 0.62 -0.46 10.57
N VAL A 194 -0.30 0.30 10.00
CA VAL A 194 -1.59 0.61 10.63
C VAL A 194 -2.70 0.12 9.72
N ARG A 195 -3.61 -0.68 10.27
CA ARG A 195 -4.73 -1.24 9.53
C ARG A 195 -6.04 -1.04 10.28
N PRO A 196 -7.01 -0.28 9.75
CA PRO A 196 -8.30 -0.14 10.39
C PRO A 196 -9.12 -1.43 10.26
N LEU A 197 -9.86 -1.75 11.32
CA LEU A 197 -10.83 -2.84 11.38
C LEU A 197 -12.23 -2.24 11.52
N PHE A 198 -13.05 -2.52 10.52
CA PHE A 198 -14.43 -2.09 10.45
C PHE A 198 -15.38 -3.25 10.75
N VAL A 199 -16.55 -2.88 11.24
CA VAL A 199 -17.68 -3.79 11.41
C VAL A 199 -18.89 -3.21 10.70
N ARG A 200 -19.50 -4.01 9.84
CA ARG A 200 -20.77 -3.70 9.17
C ARG A 200 -21.84 -4.72 9.58
N PRO A 201 -23.13 -4.38 9.52
CA PRO A 201 -24.18 -5.38 9.63
C PRO A 201 -24.10 -6.42 8.50
N ASP A 202 -24.50 -7.65 8.81
CA ASP A 202 -24.69 -8.77 7.85
C ASP A 202 -25.99 -8.61 7.03
N ASP A 203 -26.29 -7.36 6.68
CA ASP A 203 -27.39 -6.96 5.81
C ASP A 203 -26.77 -6.23 4.61
N PRO A 204 -26.94 -6.74 3.38
CA PRO A 204 -26.42 -6.12 2.17
C PRO A 204 -26.92 -4.68 1.95
N THR A 205 -28.06 -4.31 2.53
CA THR A 205 -28.68 -2.98 2.40
C THR A 205 -28.23 -1.99 3.48
N ALA A 206 -27.58 -2.48 4.53
CA ALA A 206 -27.09 -1.64 5.61
C ALA A 206 -25.87 -0.82 5.16
N LYS A 207 -26.00 0.51 5.25
CA LYS A 207 -24.93 1.47 4.93
C LYS A 207 -24.03 1.81 6.11
N GLN A 208 -24.29 1.22 7.28
CA GLN A 208 -23.58 1.56 8.51
C GLN A 208 -22.27 0.76 8.58
N ILE A 209 -21.15 1.48 8.65
CA ILE A 209 -19.82 0.91 8.85
C ILE A 209 -19.23 1.60 10.07
N PHE A 210 -18.81 0.81 11.06
CA PHE A 210 -18.22 1.33 12.29
C PHE A 210 -16.74 0.97 12.32
N VAL A 211 -15.87 1.97 12.49
CA VAL A 211 -14.49 1.71 12.92
C VAL A 211 -14.56 1.14 14.33
N ARG A 212 -14.04 -0.07 14.53
CA ARG A 212 -13.96 -0.67 15.85
C ARG A 212 -12.58 -0.57 16.44
N LYS A 213 -11.55 -0.85 15.65
CA LYS A 213 -10.16 -0.97 16.12
C LYS A 213 -9.19 -0.55 15.03
N PHE A 214 -7.97 -0.21 15.46
CA PHE A 214 -6.81 -0.12 14.59
C PHE A 214 -5.84 -1.21 15.00
N LEU A 215 -5.45 -2.04 14.04
CA LEU A 215 -4.37 -3.00 14.20
C LEU A 215 -3.07 -2.28 13.86
N VAL A 216 -2.07 -2.44 14.71
CA VAL A 216 -0.80 -1.75 14.59
C VAL A 216 0.30 -2.77 14.75
N SER A 217 1.27 -2.75 13.84
CA SER A 217 2.53 -3.50 13.95
C SER A 217 3.70 -2.54 13.85
N TYR A 218 4.63 -2.61 14.79
CA TYR A 218 5.88 -1.86 14.80
C TYR A 218 7.03 -2.73 15.26
N ASN A 219 8.05 -2.93 14.40
CA ASN A 219 9.17 -3.83 14.66
C ASN A 219 8.72 -5.27 15.04
N ASN A 220 7.77 -5.81 14.29
CA ASN A 220 7.18 -7.15 14.50
C ASN A 220 6.55 -7.33 15.89
N ARG A 221 5.87 -6.28 16.39
CA ARG A 221 5.15 -6.27 17.67
C ARG A 221 3.88 -5.46 17.58
#